data_AF-A0A015HZS9-F1
#
_entry.id   AF-A0A015HZS9-F1
#
_cell.length_a   1.000
_cell.length_b   1.000
_cell.length_c   1.000
_cell.angle_alpha   90.00
_cell.angle_beta   90.00
_cell.angle_gamma   90.00
#
_symmetry.space_group_name_H-M   'P 1'
#
loop_
_entity.id
_entity.type
_entity.pdbx_description
1 polymer ?
#
loop_
_entity_poly.entity_id
_entity_poly.type
_entity_poly.pdbx_seq_one_letter_code
_entity_poly.pdbx_strand_id
1 'polypeptide(L)' 'MNNLAIFYENGEGIEKNLEKAFHWYQKAAENGNENAMNNLAICYESGEGIEKDLKKAFY' A
#
# COMPACT_ATOMS: atom_id res chain seq x y z
N MET A 1 -7.08 -9.94 0.18
CA MET A 1 -5.71 -9.42 0.18
C MET A 1 -5.59 -8.03 0.81
N ASN A 2 -6.55 -7.10 0.64
CA ASN A 2 -6.50 -5.77 1.30
C ASN A 2 -6.41 -5.79 2.83
N ASN A 3 -7.11 -6.71 3.50
CA ASN A 3 -7.13 -6.70 4.97
C ASN A 3 -5.74 -6.91 5.59
N LEU A 4 -4.87 -7.67 4.92
CA LEU A 4 -3.50 -7.90 5.41
C LEU A 4 -2.61 -6.66 5.25
N ALA A 5 -2.80 -5.90 4.17
CA ALA A 5 -2.11 -4.63 3.98
C ALA A 5 -2.48 -3.63 5.09
N ILE A 6 -3.77 -3.55 5.42
CA ILE A 6 -4.29 -2.66 6.48
C ILE A 6 -3.74 -3.06 7.86
N PHE A 7 -3.61 -4.36 8.16
CA PHE A 7 -3.00 -4.79 9.43
C PHE A 7 -1.54 -4.34 9.53
N TYR A 8 -0.77 -4.43 8.44
CA TYR A 8 0.62 -3.97 8.43
C TYR A 8 0.73 -2.43 8.46
N GLU A 9 -0.24 -1.73 7.90
CA GLU A 9 -0.31 -0.27 7.93
C GLU A 9 -0.61 0.28 9.33
N ASN A 10 -1.58 -0.32 10.01
CA ASN A 10 -2.04 0.13 11.33
C ASN A 10 -1.24 -0.48 12.49
N GLY A 11 -0.61 -1.63 12.29
CA GLY A 11 0.06 -2.38 13.36
C GLY A 11 -0.91 -3.01 14.37
N GLU A 12 -2.15 -3.29 13.97
CA GLU A 12 -3.13 -3.92 14.85
C GLU A 12 -2.91 -5.43 14.91
N GLY A 13 -2.38 -5.90 16.04
CA GLY A 13 -2.10 -7.32 16.28
C GLY A 13 -0.88 -7.87 15.54
N ILE A 14 -0.23 -7.06 14.71
CA ILE A 14 1.07 -7.33 14.07
C ILE A 14 1.96 -6.08 14.11
N GLU A 15 3.26 -6.25 13.95
CA GLU A 15 4.18 -5.11 13.87
C GLU A 15 3.87 -4.24 12.63
N LYS A 16 3.73 -2.92 12.84
CA LYS A 16 3.53 -1.96 11.76
C LYS A 16 4.70 -2.03 10.79
N ASN A 17 4.40 -2.25 9.50
CA ASN A 17 5.39 -2.32 8.45
C ASN A 17 4.79 -1.83 7.11
N LEU A 18 5.09 -0.58 6.78
CA LEU A 18 4.57 0.08 5.59
C LEU A 18 5.10 -0.53 4.29
N GLU A 19 6.33 -1.05 4.25
CA GLU A 19 6.86 -1.78 3.08
C GLU A 19 6.06 -3.05 2.79
N LYS A 20 5.69 -3.82 3.83
CA LYS A 20 4.86 -5.01 3.68
C LYS A 20 3.43 -4.65 3.30
N ALA A 21 2.87 -3.58 3.88
CA ALA A 21 1.55 -3.08 3.48
C ALA A 21 1.54 -2.73 1.99
N PHE A 22 2.54 -1.98 1.54
CA PHE A 22 2.76 -1.62 0.15
C PHE A 22 2.85 -2.85 -0.77
N HIS A 23 3.65 -3.85 -0.40
CA HIS A 23 3.73 -5.10 -1.17
C HIS A 23 2.35 -5.77 -1.35
N TRP A 24 1.56 -5.84 -0.28
CA TRP A 24 0.22 -6.45 -0.35
C TRP A 24 -0.76 -5.62 -1.16
N TYR A 25 -0.68 -4.29 -1.11
CA TYR A 25 -1.43 -3.43 -2.02
C TYR A 25 -1.06 -3.68 -3.48
N GLN A 26 0.23 -3.86 -3.79
CA GLN A 26 0.72 -4.15 -5.14
C GLN A 26 0.15 -5.45 -5.69
N LYS A 27 0.22 -6.51 -4.88
CA LYS A 27 -0.35 -7.81 -5.26
C LYS A 27 -1.87 -7.77 -5.43
N ALA A 28 -2.57 -6.97 -4.62
CA ALA A 28 -4.01 -6.81 -4.76
C ALA A 28 -4.39 -5.97 -5.99
N ALA A 29 -3.65 -4.90 -6.27
CA ALA A 29 -3.82 -4.06 -7.45
C ALA A 29 -3.57 -4.84 -8.76
N GLU A 30 -2.55 -5.72 -8.80
CA GLU A 30 -2.31 -6.64 -9.93
C GLU A 30 -3.50 -7.58 -10.21
N ASN A 31 -4.31 -7.87 -9.19
CA ASN A 31 -5.54 -8.66 -9.33
C ASN A 31 -6.79 -7.80 -9.62
N GLY A 32 -6.62 -6.53 -9.98
CA GLY A 32 -7.71 -5.61 -10.32
C GLY A 32 -8.46 -5.04 -9.11
N ASN A 33 -7.88 -5.06 -7.92
CA ASN A 33 -8.51 -4.47 -6.74
C ASN A 33 -8.36 -2.94 -6.73
N GLU A 34 -9.45 -2.23 -7.04
CA GLU A 34 -9.48 -0.76 -7.11
C GLU A 34 -9.09 -0.08 -5.79
N ASN A 35 -9.53 -0.64 -4.65
CA ASN A 35 -9.17 -0.09 -3.34
C ASN A 35 -7.66 -0.22 -3.08
N ALA A 36 -7.03 -1.29 -3.55
CA ALA A 36 -5.59 -1.47 -3.44
C ALA A 36 -4.82 -0.49 -4.32
N MET A 37 -5.33 -0.20 -5.54
CA MET A 37 -4.76 0.80 -6.44
C MET A 37 -4.78 2.20 -5.79
N ASN A 38 -5.91 2.59 -5.19
CA ASN A 38 -6.03 3.86 -4.47
C ASN A 38 -5.04 3.95 -3.30
N ASN A 39 -4.91 2.88 -2.50
CA ASN A 39 -3.96 2.88 -1.37
C ASN A 39 -2.50 2.93 -1.85
N LEU A 40 -2.19 2.32 -2.99
CA LEU A 40 -0.87 2.44 -3.64
C LEU A 40 -0.54 3.85 -4.09
N ALA A 41 -1.50 4.54 -4.70
CA ALA A 41 -1.34 5.93 -5.10
C ALA A 41 -1.05 6.81 -3.88
N ILE A 42 -1.77 6.59 -2.77
CA ILE A 42 -1.53 7.28 -1.49
C ILE A 42 -0.13 6.98 -0.96
N CYS A 43 0.34 5.72 -0.97
CA CYS A 43 1.70 5.39 -0.54
C CYS A 43 2.78 6.12 -1.36
N TYR A 44 2.60 6.18 -2.68
CA TYR A 44 3.54 6.90 -3.56
C TYR A 44 3.49 8.42 -3.40
N GLU A 45 2.32 8.98 -3.05
CA GLU A 45 2.16 10.40 -2.76
C GLU A 45 2.76 10.80 -1.41
N SER A 46 2.51 9.98 -0.37
CA SER A 46 2.97 10.25 0.99
C SER A 46 4.47 10.04 1.13
N GLY A 47 5.04 9.03 0.45
CA GLY A 47 6.43 8.61 0.66
C GLY A 47 6.68 8.03 2.05
N GLU A 48 5.62 7.64 2.76
CA GLU A 48 5.73 7.11 4.10
C GLU A 48 5.97 5.60 4.03
N GLY A 49 7.19 5.16 4.40
CA GLY A 49 7.57 3.75 4.38
C GLY A 49 7.97 3.19 3.00
N ILE A 50 7.92 4.00 1.94
CA ILE A 50 8.53 3.73 0.63
C ILE A 50 9.08 5.03 0.03
N GLU A 51 9.88 4.92 -1.04
CA GLU A 51 10.31 6.11 -1.78
C GLU A 51 9.11 6.80 -2.44
N LYS A 52 8.99 8.11 -2.20
CA LYS A 52 7.97 8.95 -2.83
C LYS A 52 8.16 8.98 -4.34
N ASP A 53 7.12 8.63 -5.09
CA ASP A 53 7.14 8.65 -6.57
C ASP A 53 5.80 9.15 -7.13
N LEU A 54 5.71 10.47 -7.32
CA LEU A 54 4.51 11.11 -7.85
C LEU A 54 4.15 10.62 -9.26
N LYS A 55 5.11 10.16 -10.08
CA LYS A 55 4.78 9.66 -11.41
C LYS A 55 3.97 8.37 -11.33
N LYS A 56 4.30 7.50 -10.38
CA LYS A 56 3.57 6.25 -10.13
C LYS A 56 2.27 6.44 -9.34
N ALA A 57 2.09 7.57 -8.66
CA ALA A 57 0.84 7.88 -7.97
C ALA A 57 -0.32 8.18 -8.95
N PHE A 58 -0.02 8.74 -10.13
CA PHE A 58 -1.04 9.18 -11.10
C PHE A 58 -1.25 8.24 -12.29
N TYR A 59 -0.58 7.09 -12.33
CA TYR A 59 -0.59 6.15 -13.46
C TYR A 59 -1.11 4.78 -13.03
#